data_AF-A7F7X5-F1
#
_entry.id   AF-A7F7X5-F1
#
_cell.length_a   1.000
_cell.length_b   1.000
_cell.length_c   1.000
_cell.angle_alpha   90.00
_cell.angle_beta   90.00
_cell.angle_gamma   90.00
#
_symmetry.space_group_name_H-M   'P 1'
#
loop_
_entity.id
_entity.type
_entity.pdbx_description
1 polymer ?
#
loop_
_entity_poly.entity_id
_entity_poly.type
_entity_poly.pdbx_seq_one_letter_code
_entity_poly.pdbx_strand_id
1 'polypeptide(L)'
;MLSLLIPIIFLSSLTTSQNHTLTFQNLFPTTRLLIFTPNPNSYSIPAQSIEPSQHLNLSIPNWAVNFKAVDPKLYNLDHPGPEQYILGEVCFACWQDITFFDVKAIWNCCDNEGVHWMWGFDYDGDYEGSREGFGESEVSGCKKFPCGEVYNESDDVQTKTTTKDAIWVVLGP
;
A
#
# COMPACT_ATOMS: atom_id res chain seq x y z
N MET A 1 34.02 -55.31 11.19
CA MET A 1 33.04 -54.45 10.50
C MET A 1 32.94 -53.16 11.30
N LEU A 2 33.48 -52.06 10.77
CA LEU A 2 33.45 -50.74 11.42
C LEU A 2 32.30 -49.96 10.75
N SER A 3 31.24 -49.68 11.48
CA SER A 3 30.08 -48.94 10.98
C SER A 3 30.37 -47.44 11.05
N LEU A 4 30.44 -46.78 9.90
CA LEU A 4 30.67 -45.34 9.77
C LEU A 4 29.33 -44.61 9.86
N LEU A 5 29.07 -43.93 10.98
CA LEU A 5 27.90 -43.06 11.14
C LEU A 5 28.22 -41.67 10.58
N ILE A 6 27.58 -41.30 9.47
CA ILE A 6 27.67 -39.96 8.87
C ILE A 6 26.59 -39.08 9.51
N PRO A 7 26.93 -37.96 10.17
CA PRO A 7 25.94 -37.03 10.70
C PRO A 7 25.31 -36.25 9.53
N ILE A 8 23.99 -36.41 9.36
CA ILE A 8 23.18 -35.61 8.44
C ILE A 8 22.94 -34.26 9.11
N ILE A 9 23.62 -33.21 8.63
CA ILE A 9 23.38 -31.83 9.06
C ILE A 9 22.20 -31.29 8.25
N PHE A 10 21.04 -31.13 8.89
CA PHE A 10 19.92 -30.38 8.33
C PHE A 10 20.24 -28.88 8.43
N LEU A 11 20.55 -28.25 7.29
CA LEU A 11 20.56 -26.78 7.18
C LEU A 11 19.11 -26.31 7.10
N SER A 12 18.56 -25.86 8.21
CA SER A 12 17.30 -25.13 8.23
C SER A 12 17.52 -23.77 7.58
N SER A 13 17.09 -23.57 6.34
CA SER A 13 17.06 -22.25 5.72
C SER A 13 16.03 -21.40 6.46
N LEU A 14 16.48 -20.44 7.27
CA LEU A 14 15.59 -19.38 7.75
C LEU A 14 15.23 -18.52 6.55
N THR A 15 14.04 -18.73 5.99
CA THR A 15 13.42 -17.74 5.11
C THR A 15 12.98 -16.59 6.02
N THR A 16 13.78 -15.54 6.09
CA THR A 16 13.31 -14.26 6.64
C THR A 16 12.21 -13.78 5.70
N SER A 17 10.95 -13.83 6.14
CA SER A 17 9.89 -13.09 5.48
C SER A 17 10.31 -11.64 5.50
N GLN A 18 10.70 -11.08 4.35
CA GLN A 18 10.91 -9.65 4.25
C GLN A 18 9.52 -9.02 4.42
N ASN A 19 9.34 -8.31 5.53
CA ASN A 19 8.10 -7.64 5.82
C ASN A 19 8.19 -6.24 5.22
N HIS A 20 7.35 -5.97 4.23
CA HIS A 20 7.20 -4.64 3.67
C HIS A 20 6.26 -3.82 4.54
N THR A 21 6.36 -2.49 4.46
CA THR A 21 5.52 -1.60 5.28
C THR A 21 4.62 -0.72 4.41
N LEU A 22 3.33 -0.68 4.74
CA LEU A 22 2.44 0.40 4.34
C LEU A 22 2.29 1.38 5.51
N THR A 23 2.70 2.62 5.32
CA THR A 23 2.48 3.69 6.29
C THR A 23 1.38 4.60 5.80
N PHE A 24 0.26 4.63 6.53
CA PHE A 24 -0.87 5.51 6.24
C PHE A 24 -0.77 6.79 7.06
N GLN A 25 -1.10 7.93 6.46
CA GLN A 25 -1.22 9.23 7.10
C GLN A 25 -2.61 9.80 6.90
N ASN A 26 -3.32 10.11 7.98
CA ASN A 26 -4.63 10.74 7.89
C ASN A 26 -4.55 12.26 8.02
N LEU A 27 -4.73 12.98 6.91
CA LEU A 27 -4.81 14.45 6.90
C LEU A 27 -6.25 14.97 7.07
N PHE A 28 -7.26 14.09 7.05
CA PHE A 28 -8.63 14.51 7.31
C PHE A 28 -8.81 14.91 8.79
N PRO A 29 -9.73 15.84 9.07
CA PRO A 29 -10.12 16.18 10.45
C PRO A 29 -11.02 15.12 11.09
N THR A 30 -11.31 14.01 10.40
CA THR A 30 -12.14 12.90 10.87
C THR A 30 -11.41 11.57 10.73
N THR A 31 -11.77 10.62 11.59
CA THR A 31 -11.29 9.24 11.52
C THR A 31 -11.61 8.64 10.15
N ARG A 32 -10.66 7.87 9.61
CA ARG A 32 -10.87 7.11 8.37
C ARG A 32 -10.82 5.61 8.67
N LEU A 33 -11.63 4.86 7.94
CA LEU A 33 -11.61 3.41 7.94
C LEU A 33 -10.88 2.94 6.68
N LEU A 34 -9.77 2.26 6.87
CA LEU A 34 -9.03 1.58 5.81
C LEU A 34 -9.67 0.21 5.55
N ILE A 35 -10.00 -0.04 4.29
CA ILE A 35 -10.63 -1.28 3.84
C ILE A 35 -9.75 -1.88 2.75
N PHE A 36 -9.37 -3.14 2.95
CA PHE A 36 -8.49 -3.87 2.05
C PHE A 36 -9.32 -4.86 1.24
N THR A 37 -9.12 -4.84 -0.07
CA THR A 37 -9.69 -5.84 -0.97
C THR A 37 -8.75 -7.04 -1.01
N PRO A 38 -9.17 -8.20 -0.48
CA PRO A 38 -8.32 -9.39 -0.54
C PRO A 38 -8.16 -9.85 -1.98
N ASN A 39 -6.95 -10.25 -2.35
CA ASN A 39 -6.74 -10.97 -3.59
C ASN A 39 -7.18 -12.43 -3.42
N PRO A 40 -7.69 -13.08 -4.48
CA PRO A 40 -8.03 -14.50 -4.41
C PRO A 40 -6.82 -15.31 -3.93
N ASN A 41 -7.00 -16.08 -2.84
CA ASN A 41 -5.95 -16.87 -2.17
C ASN A 41 -4.88 -16.08 -1.41
N SER A 42 -5.08 -14.79 -1.14
CA SER A 42 -4.19 -14.01 -0.28
C SER A 42 -4.66 -13.97 1.18
N TYR A 43 -3.78 -13.50 2.07
CA TYR A 43 -4.16 -13.14 3.44
C TYR A 43 -5.21 -12.01 3.40
N SER A 44 -6.16 -12.03 4.34
CA SER A 44 -7.14 -10.95 4.50
C SER A 44 -6.65 -9.99 5.57
N ILE A 45 -6.45 -8.72 5.22
CA ILE A 45 -6.14 -7.68 6.19
C ILE A 45 -7.47 -7.16 6.75
N PRO A 46 -7.70 -7.24 8.08
CA PRO A 46 -8.91 -6.68 8.67
C PRO A 46 -8.91 -5.16 8.53
N ALA A 47 -10.11 -4.57 8.41
CA ALA A 47 -10.24 -3.12 8.32
C ALA A 47 -9.58 -2.43 9.53
N GLN A 48 -8.92 -1.29 9.28
CA GLN A 48 -8.17 -0.55 10.29
C GLN A 48 -8.69 0.87 10.40
N SER A 49 -8.84 1.37 11.63
CA SER A 49 -9.18 2.78 11.84
C SER A 49 -7.91 3.61 12.01
N ILE A 50 -7.91 4.81 11.43
CA ILE A 50 -6.84 5.81 11.61
C ILE A 50 -7.46 7.14 12.03
N GLU A 51 -7.07 7.63 13.21
CA GLU A 51 -7.57 8.89 13.76
C GLU A 51 -7.01 10.10 13.01
N PRO A 52 -7.63 11.29 13.13
CA PRO A 52 -7.13 12.52 12.52
C PRO A 52 -5.67 12.80 12.89
N SER A 53 -4.87 13.24 11.92
CA SER A 53 -3.45 13.59 12.11
C SER A 53 -2.57 12.47 12.69
N GLN A 54 -3.00 11.21 12.57
CA GLN A 54 -2.22 10.05 12.99
C GLN A 54 -1.61 9.30 11.81
N HIS A 55 -0.66 8.42 12.15
CA HIS A 55 -0.09 7.44 11.25
C HIS A 55 -0.43 6.02 11.68
N LEU A 56 -0.47 5.11 10.71
CA LEU A 56 -0.62 3.68 10.94
C LEU A 56 0.36 2.91 10.06
N ASN A 57 1.23 2.12 10.68
CA ASN A 57 2.15 1.23 9.97
C ASN A 57 1.57 -0.18 9.94
N LEU A 58 1.44 -0.76 8.74
CA LEU A 58 1.01 -2.13 8.53
C LEU A 58 2.14 -2.91 7.87
N SER A 59 2.50 -4.03 8.49
CA SER A 59 3.40 -5.01 7.89
C SER A 59 2.63 -5.85 6.87
N ILE A 60 3.11 -5.87 5.64
CA ILE A 60 2.50 -6.53 4.50
C ILE A 60 3.50 -7.54 3.93
N PRO A 61 3.11 -8.81 3.71
CA PRO A 61 3.99 -9.76 3.00
C PRO A 61 4.19 -9.36 1.52
N ASN A 62 4.86 -10.20 0.73
CA ASN A 62 5.04 -9.99 -0.71
C ASN A 62 3.76 -10.38 -1.48
N TRP A 63 2.84 -9.43 -1.68
CA TRP A 63 1.60 -9.62 -2.45
C TRP A 63 1.05 -8.28 -2.96
N ALA A 64 0.19 -8.38 -3.97
CA ALA A 64 -0.66 -7.29 -4.39
C ALA A 64 -1.73 -7.02 -3.33
N VAL A 65 -1.95 -5.75 -3.00
CA VAL A 65 -3.01 -5.29 -2.11
C VAL A 65 -3.68 -4.08 -2.76
N ASN A 66 -5.01 -4.13 -2.81
CA ASN A 66 -5.85 -2.98 -3.10
C ASN A 66 -6.49 -2.50 -1.81
N PHE A 67 -6.57 -1.19 -1.62
CA PHE A 67 -7.19 -0.61 -0.45
C PHE A 67 -7.86 0.72 -0.75
N LYS A 68 -8.79 1.10 0.12
CA LYS A 68 -9.45 2.41 0.13
C LYS A 68 -9.56 2.94 1.54
N ALA A 69 -9.66 4.25 1.67
CA ALA A 69 -10.00 4.93 2.90
C ALA A 69 -11.39 5.55 2.77
N VAL A 70 -12.24 5.38 3.78
CA VAL A 70 -13.62 5.89 3.76
C VAL A 70 -13.95 6.60 5.07
N ASP A 71 -14.89 7.54 5.05
CA ASP A 71 -15.52 8.01 6.29
C ASP A 71 -16.43 6.89 6.82
N PRO A 72 -16.20 6.35 8.02
CA PRO A 72 -17.00 5.25 8.56
C PRO A 72 -18.48 5.61 8.75
N LYS A 73 -18.84 6.90 8.81
CA LYS A 73 -20.24 7.36 8.93
C LYS A 73 -20.96 7.38 7.58
N LEU A 74 -20.22 7.48 6.48
CA LEU A 74 -20.76 7.58 5.12
C LEU A 74 -20.60 6.27 4.35
N TYR A 75 -19.77 5.35 4.84
CA TYR A 75 -19.51 4.08 4.17
C TYR A 75 -20.76 3.19 4.10
N ASN A 76 -21.14 2.84 2.88
CA ASN A 76 -22.25 1.94 2.62
C ASN A 76 -21.76 0.48 2.50
N LEU A 77 -22.05 -0.34 3.51
CA LEU A 77 -21.70 -1.76 3.53
C LEU A 77 -22.42 -2.58 2.45
N ASP A 78 -23.56 -2.12 1.95
CA ASP A 78 -24.31 -2.81 0.89
C ASP A 78 -23.66 -2.60 -0.49
N HIS A 79 -22.82 -1.57 -0.63
CA HIS A 79 -22.09 -1.25 -1.85
C HIS A 79 -20.60 -1.07 -1.57
N PRO A 80 -19.90 -2.15 -1.15
CA PRO A 80 -18.51 -2.08 -0.72
C PRO A 80 -17.52 -2.06 -1.89
N GLY A 81 -18.02 -2.04 -3.14
CA GLY A 81 -17.19 -2.12 -4.34
C GLY A 81 -16.27 -0.91 -4.55
N PRO A 82 -15.39 -0.99 -5.57
CA PRO A 82 -14.44 0.06 -5.88
C PRO A 82 -15.06 1.25 -6.64
N GLU A 83 -16.31 1.14 -7.10
CA GLU A 83 -16.89 2.04 -8.10
C GLU A 83 -17.04 3.48 -7.63
N GLN A 84 -16.99 3.70 -6.32
CA GLN A 84 -17.21 4.99 -5.69
C GLN A 84 -15.93 5.63 -5.14
N TYR A 85 -14.79 4.95 -5.21
CA TYR A 85 -13.60 5.31 -4.44
C TYR A 85 -12.35 5.38 -5.30
N ILE A 86 -11.45 6.29 -4.92
CA ILE A 86 -10.05 6.21 -5.33
C ILE A 86 -9.35 5.17 -4.45
N LEU A 87 -8.64 4.26 -5.12
CA LEU A 87 -7.94 3.15 -4.48
C LEU A 87 -6.44 3.45 -4.43
N GLY A 88 -5.78 2.91 -3.42
CA GLY A 88 -4.35 2.64 -3.53
C GLY A 88 -4.13 1.18 -3.90
N GLU A 89 -3.20 0.95 -4.81
CA GLU A 89 -2.68 -0.38 -5.13
C GLU A 89 -1.18 -0.42 -4.83
N VAL A 90 -0.74 -1.53 -4.23
CA VAL A 90 0.68 -1.85 -4.10
C VAL A 90 0.88 -3.32 -4.39
N CYS A 91 1.99 -3.65 -5.04
CA CYS A 91 2.44 -5.00 -5.27
C CYS A 91 3.92 -5.08 -4.88
N PHE A 92 4.17 -5.50 -3.64
CA PHE A 92 5.52 -5.55 -3.08
C PHE A 92 6.34 -6.69 -3.68
N ALA A 93 7.56 -6.36 -4.13
CA ALA A 93 8.54 -7.30 -4.67
C ALA A 93 7.94 -8.29 -5.70
N CYS A 94 7.01 -7.83 -6.54
CA CYS A 94 6.19 -8.72 -7.35
C CYS A 94 6.87 -9.17 -8.63
N TRP A 95 7.87 -8.42 -9.10
CA TRP A 95 8.67 -8.77 -10.27
C TRP A 95 10.11 -8.33 -10.07
N GLN A 96 11.04 -9.30 -10.02
CA GLN A 96 12.47 -9.04 -9.83
C GLN A 96 12.76 -8.13 -8.63
N ASP A 97 12.08 -8.36 -7.51
CA ASP A 97 12.17 -7.57 -6.27
C ASP A 97 11.76 -6.09 -6.41
N ILE A 98 11.11 -5.72 -7.53
CA ILE A 98 10.53 -4.40 -7.74
C ILE A 98 9.14 -4.34 -7.14
N THR A 99 8.89 -3.28 -6.38
CA THR A 99 7.57 -2.91 -5.88
C THR A 99 6.90 -1.98 -6.89
N PHE A 100 5.64 -2.28 -7.21
CA PHE A 100 4.78 -1.47 -8.09
C PHE A 100 3.67 -0.86 -7.25
N PHE A 101 3.32 0.39 -7.49
CA PHE A 101 2.27 1.05 -6.75
C PHE A 101 1.61 2.17 -7.54
N ASP A 102 0.35 2.45 -7.23
CA ASP A 102 -0.37 3.57 -7.80
C ASP A 102 -1.60 3.98 -6.99
N VAL A 103 -2.03 5.21 -7.24
CA VAL A 103 -3.35 5.71 -6.86
C VAL A 103 -4.27 5.53 -8.08
N LYS A 104 -5.26 4.63 -7.97
CA LYS A 104 -6.21 4.29 -9.03
C LYS A 104 -7.46 5.13 -8.95
N ALA A 105 -7.72 5.86 -10.02
CA ALA A 105 -8.91 6.69 -10.18
C ALA A 105 -9.81 6.24 -11.35
N ILE A 106 -9.61 5.00 -11.82
CA ILE A 106 -10.36 4.36 -12.93
C ILE A 106 -11.87 4.49 -12.76
N TRP A 107 -12.39 4.22 -11.56
CA TRP A 107 -13.83 4.15 -11.34
C TRP A 107 -14.45 5.47 -10.88
N ASN A 108 -13.71 6.25 -10.12
CA ASN A 108 -14.13 7.56 -9.67
C ASN A 108 -12.96 8.55 -9.72
N CYS A 109 -12.90 9.35 -10.77
CA CYS A 109 -11.84 10.36 -10.94
C CYS A 109 -12.01 11.60 -10.05
N CYS A 110 -13.06 11.67 -9.24
CA CYS A 110 -13.45 12.85 -8.48
C CYS A 110 -13.56 12.61 -6.97
N ASP A 111 -13.25 11.40 -6.48
CA ASP A 111 -13.21 11.15 -5.04
C ASP A 111 -12.09 11.96 -4.40
N ASN A 112 -12.43 12.81 -3.43
CA ASN A 112 -11.46 13.57 -2.65
C ASN A 112 -11.48 13.16 -1.17
N GLU A 113 -12.15 12.06 -0.82
CA GLU A 113 -12.36 11.59 0.55
C GLU A 113 -11.54 10.34 0.92
N GLY A 114 -10.69 9.87 0.01
CA GLY A 114 -9.91 8.63 0.12
C GLY A 114 -8.39 8.82 0.06
N VAL A 115 -7.73 7.93 -0.68
CA VAL A 115 -6.28 7.94 -0.91
C VAL A 115 -5.93 9.08 -1.86
N HIS A 116 -4.96 9.92 -1.48
CA HIS A 116 -4.53 11.05 -2.31
C HIS A 116 -3.17 10.81 -2.96
N TRP A 117 -2.18 10.29 -2.23
CA TRP A 117 -0.81 10.21 -2.74
C TRP A 117 -0.07 9.02 -2.16
N MET A 118 0.85 8.47 -2.95
CA MET A 118 1.69 7.35 -2.56
C MET A 118 3.12 7.53 -3.08
N TRP A 119 4.11 7.10 -2.30
CA TRP A 119 5.51 7.04 -2.72
C TRP A 119 6.28 5.99 -1.94
N GLY A 120 7.40 5.50 -2.50
CA GLY A 120 8.27 4.54 -1.82
C GLY A 120 9.34 5.20 -0.97
N PHE A 121 9.69 4.60 0.16
CA PHE A 121 10.74 5.09 1.07
C PHE A 121 11.43 3.93 1.78
N ASP A 122 12.69 4.12 2.23
CA ASP A 122 13.37 3.10 3.05
C ASP A 122 12.81 3.20 4.47
N TYR A 123 12.30 2.09 5.01
CA TYR A 123 11.83 2.04 6.39
C TYR A 123 12.95 1.55 7.32
N ASP A 124 13.57 2.45 8.07
CA ASP A 124 14.61 2.11 9.05
C ASP A 124 14.07 1.91 10.48
N GLY A 125 12.75 2.00 10.64
CA GLY A 125 12.08 1.89 11.94
C GLY A 125 11.98 3.19 12.71
N ASP A 126 12.65 4.26 12.26
CA ASP A 126 12.53 5.61 12.79
C ASP A 126 11.87 6.53 11.73
N TYR A 127 11.04 7.43 12.23
CA TYR A 127 10.13 8.22 11.40
C TYR A 127 10.89 9.39 10.76
N GLU A 128 10.93 9.48 9.41
CA GLU A 128 10.83 10.73 8.63
C GLU A 128 10.35 10.44 7.20
N GLY A 129 9.11 10.00 7.04
CA GLY A 129 8.45 10.01 5.73
C GLY A 129 8.08 11.43 5.32
N SER A 130 9.08 12.23 4.95
CA SER A 130 8.85 13.51 4.32
C SER A 130 8.64 13.31 2.83
N ARG A 131 7.68 14.03 2.25
CA ARG A 131 7.64 14.17 0.78
C ARG A 131 8.81 15.02 0.27
N GLU A 132 9.44 15.81 1.15
CA GLU A 132 10.63 16.59 0.79
C GLU A 132 11.75 15.66 0.35
N GLY A 133 12.11 15.73 -0.94
CA GLY A 133 13.14 14.88 -1.53
C GLY A 133 12.64 13.96 -2.65
N PHE A 134 11.32 13.75 -2.77
CA PHE A 134 10.74 12.98 -3.87
C PHE A 134 10.39 13.87 -5.06
N GLY A 135 10.86 13.46 -6.25
CA GLY A 135 10.46 14.10 -7.50
C GLY A 135 8.99 13.82 -7.82
N GLU A 136 8.34 14.70 -8.58
CA GLU A 136 6.95 14.50 -9.00
C GLU A 136 6.75 13.16 -9.75
N SER A 137 7.77 12.69 -10.46
CA SER A 137 7.75 11.40 -11.17
C SER A 137 7.74 10.17 -10.27
N GLU A 138 8.08 10.30 -8.99
CA GLU A 138 8.19 9.20 -8.02
C GLU A 138 6.95 9.05 -7.13
N VAL A 139 6.02 10.01 -7.24
CA VAL A 139 4.77 10.04 -6.49
C VAL A 139 3.64 9.61 -7.42
N SER A 140 2.76 8.74 -6.93
CA SER A 140 1.47 8.46 -7.57
C SER A 140 0.36 9.20 -6.83
N GLY A 141 -0.61 9.74 -7.55
CA GLY A 141 -1.73 10.48 -6.98
C GLY A 141 -1.51 11.99 -6.85
N CYS A 142 -2.48 12.67 -6.24
CA CYS A 142 -2.62 14.12 -6.25
C CYS A 142 -3.23 14.68 -4.97
N LYS A 143 -2.96 15.96 -4.71
CA LYS A 143 -3.63 16.73 -3.66
C LYS A 143 -5.14 16.87 -3.87
N LYS A 144 -5.55 16.85 -5.13
CA LYS A 144 -6.91 17.15 -5.52
C LYS A 144 -7.19 16.42 -6.81
N PHE A 145 -8.33 15.75 -6.84
CA PHE A 145 -8.81 15.03 -8.00
C PHE A 145 -9.91 15.83 -8.70
N PRO A 146 -10.03 15.73 -10.04
CA PRO A 146 -9.19 14.91 -10.93
C PRO A 146 -7.81 15.54 -11.20
N CYS A 147 -6.86 14.72 -11.65
CA CYS A 147 -5.51 15.16 -12.02
C CYS A 147 -4.84 14.16 -12.98
N GLY A 148 -3.65 14.52 -13.47
CA GLY A 148 -2.87 13.69 -14.40
C GLY A 148 -2.02 12.60 -13.76
N GLU A 149 -1.74 12.65 -12.44
CA GLU A 149 -0.78 11.75 -11.77
C GLU A 149 -1.37 10.43 -11.26
N VAL A 150 -2.51 10.01 -11.79
CA VAL A 150 -3.28 8.86 -11.30
C VAL A 150 -3.47 7.84 -12.40
N TYR A 151 -3.56 6.58 -12.00
CA TYR A 151 -3.83 5.49 -12.92
C TYR A 151 -5.31 5.51 -13.31
N ASN A 152 -5.58 5.80 -14.59
CA ASN A 152 -6.94 5.90 -15.12
C ASN A 152 -7.28 4.81 -16.16
N GLU A 153 -6.27 4.19 -16.77
CA GLU A 153 -6.45 3.18 -17.83
C GLU A 153 -5.47 2.02 -17.68
N SER A 154 -5.72 0.89 -18.36
CA SER A 154 -4.77 -0.23 -18.39
C SER A 154 -3.43 0.21 -18.99
N ASP A 155 -2.31 -0.28 -18.44
CA ASP A 155 -0.93 0.06 -18.86
C ASP A 155 -0.57 1.56 -18.77
N ASP A 156 -1.22 2.29 -17.87
CA ASP A 156 -0.95 3.71 -17.63
C ASP A 156 0.44 3.93 -16.97
N VAL A 157 1.16 4.95 -17.45
CA VAL A 157 2.50 5.35 -17.01
C VAL A 157 2.55 5.81 -15.55
N GLN A 158 1.39 5.91 -14.91
CA GLN A 158 1.22 6.34 -13.53
C GLN A 158 1.33 5.22 -12.49
N THR A 159 1.46 3.96 -12.92
CA THR A 159 2.08 2.93 -12.08
C THR A 159 3.54 3.26 -11.86
N LYS A 160 3.88 3.59 -10.61
CA LYS A 160 5.25 3.89 -10.20
C LYS A 160 5.93 2.63 -9.72
N THR A 161 7.26 2.64 -9.76
CA THR A 161 8.08 1.53 -9.31
C THR A 161 9.13 1.99 -8.31
N THR A 162 9.52 1.09 -7.43
CA THR A 162 10.57 1.35 -6.45
C THR A 162 11.22 0.06 -5.98
N THR A 163 12.47 0.13 -5.55
CA THR A 163 13.16 -0.96 -4.84
C THR A 163 13.11 -0.78 -3.32
N LYS A 164 12.38 0.24 -2.85
CA LYS A 164 12.18 0.54 -1.45
C LYS A 164 11.27 -0.51 -0.80
N ASP A 165 11.45 -0.73 0.49
CA ASP A 165 10.75 -1.75 1.26
C ASP A 165 9.46 -1.25 1.93
N ALA A 166 9.19 0.05 1.87
CA ALA A 166 7.95 0.64 2.33
C ALA A 166 7.32 1.60 1.33
N ILE A 167 6.00 1.72 1.42
CA ILE A 167 5.18 2.68 0.69
C ILE A 167 4.45 3.56 1.71
N TRP A 168 4.59 4.87 1.53
CA TRP A 168 3.81 5.85 2.26
C TRP A 168 2.51 6.13 1.51
N VAL A 169 1.41 6.28 2.24
CA VAL A 169 0.06 6.54 1.73
C VAL A 169 -0.53 7.71 2.50
N VAL A 170 -0.84 8.79 1.79
CA VAL A 170 -1.51 9.96 2.37
C VAL A 170 -3.00 9.92 2.04
N LEU A 171 -3.82 10.06 3.08
CA LEU A 171 -5.28 10.17 3.01
C LEU A 171 -5.66 11.64 3.12
N GLY A 172 -6.34 12.16 2.11
CA GLY A 172 -6.74 13.56 2.04
C GLY A 172 -5.63 14.52 1.56
N PRO A 173 -6.01 15.77 1.27
CA PRO A 173 -5.12 16.83 0.76
C PRO A 173 -4.15 17.41 1.80
#